data_AF-G9KC68-F1
#
_entry.id   AF-G9KC68-F1
#
_cell.length_a   1.000
_cell.length_b   1.000
_cell.length_c   1.000
_cell.angle_alpha   90.00
_cell.angle_beta   90.00
_cell.angle_gamma   90.00
#
_symmetry.space_group_name_H-M   'P 1'
#
loop_
_entity.id
_entity.type
_entity.pdbx_description
1 polymer ?
#
loop_
_entity_poly.entity_id
_entity_poly.type
_entity_poly.pdbx_seq_one_letter_code
_entity_poly.pdbx_strand_id
1 'polypeptide(L)' 'KNNDLLYRHLKEVLCRSKNRILKECFLVAELENRRRPPTVGTQFKNSLSSLLEILISKEPSYIRCIKPNERKEP' A
#
# COMPACT_ATOMS: atom_id res chain seq x y z
N LYS A 1 0.35 12.56 9.84
CA LYS A 1 0.30 11.77 8.59
C LYS A 1 1.12 10.47 8.63
N ASN A 2 2.26 10.41 9.34
CA ASN A 2 3.06 9.17 9.44
C ASN A 2 2.55 8.15 10.49
N ASN A 3 1.34 8.35 11.01
CA ASN A 3 0.76 7.47 12.04
C ASN A 3 -0.45 6.78 11.42
N ASP A 4 -0.28 5.49 11.12
CA ASP A 4 -1.29 4.62 10.49
C ASP A 4 -1.28 3.25 11.19
N LEU A 5 -1.29 3.31 12.53
CA LEU A 5 -1.28 2.12 13.36
C LEU A 5 -2.69 1.52 13.38
N LEU A 6 -2.89 0.43 12.65
CA LEU A 6 -4.04 -0.44 12.85
C LEU A 6 -3.77 -1.40 13.99
N TYR A 7 -4.34 -1.12 15.16
CA TYR A 7 -4.15 -1.94 16.35
C TYR A 7 -4.70 -3.36 16.18
N ARG A 8 -4.03 -4.31 16.81
CA ARG A 8 -4.38 -5.74 16.75
C ARG A 8 -5.84 -6.02 17.11
N HIS A 9 -6.37 -5.40 18.16
CA HIS A 9 -7.75 -5.61 18.59
C HIS A 9 -8.78 -5.20 17.51
N LEU A 10 -8.48 -4.15 16.73
CA LEU A 10 -9.32 -3.76 15.59
C LEU A 10 -9.25 -4.81 14.48
N LYS A 11 -8.06 -5.32 14.16
CA LYS A 11 -7.90 -6.43 13.20
C LYS A 11 -8.68 -7.68 13.64
N GLU A 12 -8.64 -8.04 14.92
CA GLU A 12 -9.37 -9.20 15.45
C GLU A 12 -10.88 -9.09 15.24
N VAL A 13 -11.46 -7.91 15.44
CA VAL A 13 -12.88 -7.66 15.17
C VAL A 13 -13.18 -7.76 13.67
N LEU A 14 -12.34 -7.18 12.81
CA LEU A 14 -12.52 -7.19 11.36
C LEU A 14 -12.44 -8.60 10.77
N CYS A 15 -11.48 -9.43 11.21
CA CYS A 15 -11.35 -10.82 10.78
C CYS A 15 -12.56 -11.69 11.17
N ARG A 16 -13.25 -11.35 12.28
CA ARG A 16 -14.43 -12.07 12.76
C ARG A 16 -15.74 -11.58 12.13
N SER A 17 -15.70 -10.54 11.32
CA SER A 17 -16.88 -10.01 10.64
C SER A 17 -17.55 -11.08 9.76
N LYS A 18 -18.89 -11.04 9.65
CA LYS A 18 -19.64 -11.91 8.71
C LYS A 18 -19.54 -11.43 7.27
N ASN A 19 -19.07 -10.21 7.03
CA ASN A 19 -18.92 -9.63 5.70
C ASN A 19 -17.76 -10.32 4.96
N ARG A 20 -18.03 -10.82 3.74
CA ARG A 20 -17.04 -11.55 2.93
C ARG A 20 -15.84 -10.70 2.54
N ILE A 21 -16.06 -9.46 2.13
CA ILE A 21 -15.02 -8.52 1.72
C ILE A 21 -14.04 -8.28 2.87
N LEU A 22 -14.57 -8.05 4.08
CA LEU A 22 -13.72 -7.83 5.25
C LEU A 22 -12.86 -9.05 5.59
N LYS A 23 -13.37 -10.27 5.43
CA LYS A 23 -12.56 -11.49 5.62
C LYS A 23 -11.47 -11.67 4.56
N GLU A 24 -11.75 -11.27 3.32
CA GLU A 24 -10.77 -11.31 2.23
C GLU A 24 -9.67 -10.25 2.43
N CYS A 25 -10.02 -9.06 2.95
CA CYS A 25 -9.07 -7.99 3.22
C CYS A 25 -8.24 -8.17 4.50
N PHE A 26 -8.78 -8.87 5.51
CA PHE A 26 -8.12 -9.06 6.81
C PHE A 26 -8.02 -10.55 7.14
N LEU A 27 -6.86 -11.14 6.84
CA LEU A 27 -6.61 -12.55 7.04
C LEU A 27 -6.26 -12.86 8.50
N VAL A 28 -6.79 -13.97 9.03
CA VAL A 28 -6.50 -14.42 10.41
C VAL A 28 -5.00 -14.65 10.64
N ALA A 29 -4.27 -15.10 9.61
CA ALA A 29 -2.82 -15.30 9.66
C ALA A 29 -2.04 -14.01 9.99
N GLU A 30 -2.57 -12.83 9.68
CA GLU A 30 -1.91 -11.57 10.02
C GLU A 30 -1.85 -11.31 11.54
N LEU A 31 -2.72 -11.96 12.32
CA LEU A 31 -2.76 -11.84 13.77
C LEU A 31 -1.61 -12.59 14.47
N GLU A 32 -0.97 -13.53 13.75
CA GLU A 32 0.18 -14.28 14.26
C GLU A 32 1.46 -13.42 14.26
N ASN A 33 1.51 -12.39 13.41
CA ASN A 33 2.65 -11.50 13.30
C ASN A 33 2.71 -10.52 14.49
N ARG A 34 3.65 -10.77 15.40
CA ARG A 34 3.89 -9.93 16.60
C ARG A 34 4.86 -8.78 16.35
N ARG A 35 5.37 -8.60 15.13
CA ARG A 35 6.29 -7.51 14.82
C ARG A 35 5.56 -6.18 14.91
N ARG A 36 6.28 -5.14 15.36
CA ARG A 36 5.77 -3.78 15.35
C ARG A 36 5.41 -3.39 13.91
N PRO A 37 4.20 -2.85 13.67
CA PRO A 37 3.83 -2.39 12.34
C PRO A 37 4.82 -1.32 11.83
N PRO A 38 5.24 -1.39 10.56
CA PRO A 38 6.09 -0.37 9.97
C PRO A 38 5.37 0.98 9.91
N THR A 39 6.12 2.07 10.06
CA THR A 39 5.57 3.43 9.87
C THR A 39 5.11 3.63 8.42
N VAL A 40 4.23 4.62 8.16
CA VAL A 40 3.77 4.93 6.79
C VAL A 40 4.96 5.21 5.87
N GLY A 41 5.95 5.97 6.34
CA GLY A 41 7.17 6.26 5.58
C GLY A 41 7.96 4.99 5.23
N THR A 42 8.04 4.03 6.16
CA THR A 42 8.69 2.74 5.90
C THR A 42 7.91 1.91 4.87
N GLN A 43 6.57 1.87 4.98
CA GLN A 43 5.72 1.17 4.01
C GLN A 43 5.85 1.77 2.61
N PHE A 44 5.83 3.09 2.50
CA PHE A 44 6.03 3.80 1.24
C PHE A 44 7.41 3.53 0.63
N LYS A 45 8.47 3.58 1.45
CA LYS A 45 9.83 3.28 1.00
C LYS A 45 9.92 1.86 0.44
N ASN A 46 9.38 0.88 1.15
CA ASN A 46 9.41 -0.53 0.72
C ASN A 46 8.62 -0.71 -0.60
N SER A 47 7.44 -0.12 -0.72
CA SER A 47 6.63 -0.17 -1.94
C SER A 47 7.36 0.45 -3.15
N LEU A 48 8.01 1.59 -2.95
CA LEU A 48 8.82 2.23 -3.99
C LEU A 48 10.03 1.37 -4.38
N SER A 49 10.74 0.79 -3.41
CA SER A 49 11.88 -0.09 -3.68
C SER A 49 11.46 -1.32 -4.49
N SER A 50 10.38 -2.00 -4.12
CA SER A 50 9.87 -3.16 -4.88
C SER A 50 9.45 -2.78 -6.31
N LEU A 51 8.86 -1.60 -6.50
CA LEU A 51 8.53 -1.10 -7.84
C LEU A 51 9.80 -0.87 -8.68
N LEU A 52 10.82 -0.25 -8.08
CA LEU A 52 12.09 0.02 -8.76
C LEU A 52 12.83 -1.26 -9.12
N GLU A 53 12.84 -2.27 -8.25
CA GLU A 53 13.42 -3.58 -8.53
C GLU A 53 12.81 -4.21 -9.79
N ILE A 54 11.48 -4.16 -9.92
CA ILE A 54 10.78 -4.66 -11.11
C ILE A 54 11.19 -3.85 -12.35
N LEU A 55 11.21 -2.52 -12.25
CA LEU A 55 11.55 -1.65 -13.39
C LEU A 55 12.99 -1.88 -13.88
N ILE A 56 13.94 -2.00 -12.95
CA ILE A 56 15.36 -2.23 -13.25
C ILE A 56 15.59 -3.62 -13.88
N SER A 57 14.72 -4.59 -13.60
CA SER A 57 14.80 -5.95 -14.19
C SER A 57 14.39 -6.02 -15.67
N LYS A 58 13.97 -4.90 -16.27
CA LYS A 58 13.41 -4.81 -17.62
C LYS A 58 14.14 -3.75 -18.45
N GLU A 59 13.90 -3.74 -19.76
CA GLU A 59 14.33 -2.66 -20.64
C GLU A 59 13.25 -1.56 -20.65
N PRO A 60 13.51 -0.35 -20.10
CA PRO A 60 12.50 0.68 -19.97
C PRO A 60 12.48 1.62 -21.18
N SER A 61 11.28 2.07 -21.55
CA SER A 61 11.07 3.21 -22.46
C SER A 61 10.36 4.33 -21.72
N TYR A 62 10.78 5.58 -21.93
CA TYR A 62 10.29 6.73 -21.17
C TYR A 62 9.58 7.74 -22.06
N ILE A 63 8.38 8.19 -21.64
CA ILE A 63 7.65 9.29 -22.25
C ILE A 63 7.50 10.39 -21.21
N ARG A 64 7.89 11.62 -21.57
CA ARG A 64 7.66 12.81 -20.74
C ARG A 64 6.42 13.55 -21.23
N CYS A 65 5.37 13.55 -20.42
CA CYS A 65 4.16 14.31 -20.72
C CYS A 65 4.32 15.77 -20.30
N ILE A 66 3.88 16.69 -21.16
CA ILE A 66 3.80 18.13 -20.87
C ILE A 66 2.31 18.50 -20.79
N LYS A 67 1.91 19.16 -19.70
CA LYS A 67 0.57 19.74 -19.60
C LYS A 67 0.56 21.03 -20.42
N PRO A 68 -0.25 21.15 -21.49
CA PRO A 68 -0.18 22.28 -22.41
C PRO A 68 -0.63 23.59 -21.77
N ASN A 69 -1.66 23.53 -20.93
CA ASN A 69 -2.12 24.63 -20.08
C ASN A 69 -3.01 24.10 -18.95
N GLU A 70 -3.32 24.96 -17.97
CA GLU A 70 -4.18 24.63 -16.82
C GLU A 70 -5.67 24.52 -17.18
N ARG A 71 -6.10 25.21 -18.24
CA ARG A 71 -7.51 25.39 -18.62
C ARG A 71 -8.02 24.36 -19.63
N LYS A 72 -7.17 23.43 -20.08
CA LYS A 72 -7.44 22.44 -21.14
C LYS A 72 -7.84 23.08 -22.47
N GLU A 73 -7.32 24.26 -22.76
CA GLU A 73 -7.53 24.95 -24.03
C GLU A 73 -6.63 24.36 -25.13
N PRO A 74 -7.03 24.42 -26.41
CA PRO A 74 -6.21 23.97 -27.54
C PRO A 74 -4.89 24.73 -27.65
#